data_AF-A0A7D5M9P0-F1
#
_entry.id   AF-A0A7D5M9P0-F1
#
_cell.length_a   1.000
_cell.length_b   1.000
_cell.length_c   1.000
_cell.angle_alpha   90.00
_cell.angle_beta   90.00
_cell.angle_gamma   90.00
#
_symmetry.space_group_name_H-M   'P 1'
#
loop_
_entity.id
_entity.type
_entity.pdbx_description
1 polymer ?
#
loop_
_entity_poly.entity_id
_entity_poly.type
_entity_poly.pdbx_seq_one_letter_code
_entity_poly.pdbx_strand_id
1 'polypeptide(L)'
;MIVGVFLHIKTKGFSGIKHPLTLIVSRLGIPLSRKQSHPSLIKGMIDHFVSGGLQVQYANYDGFDKPFVITRHAPDVIAVNPQNQLKYIGKVKLCSELGEQSTKEQFTDFSKMLMRGGKSQGLKIPFFIGVPQECHSKIRQTYSNFDIAWRENIQVLGF
;
A
#
# COMPACT_ATOMS: atom_id res chain seq x y z
N MET A 1 -39.76 12.55 3.55
CA MET A 1 -40.92 11.75 3.10
C MET A 1 -40.38 10.54 2.35
N ILE A 2 -40.46 9.35 2.95
CA ILE A 2 -39.96 8.11 2.35
C ILE A 2 -41.18 7.36 1.83
N VAL A 3 -41.23 7.15 0.52
CA VAL A 3 -42.26 6.34 -0.13
C VAL A 3 -41.74 4.91 -0.17
N GLY A 4 -42.30 4.03 0.67
CA GLY A 4 -41.97 2.61 0.69
C GLY A 4 -42.64 1.88 -0.46
N VAL A 5 -41.86 1.23 -1.33
CA VAL A 5 -42.37 0.31 -2.34
C VAL A 5 -42.51 -1.08 -1.71
N PHE A 6 -43.73 -1.59 -1.64
CA PHE A 6 -44.06 -2.92 -1.12
C PHE A 6 -44.01 -3.92 -2.29
N LEU A 7 -43.00 -4.80 -2.31
CA LEU A 7 -42.94 -5.91 -3.27
C LEU A 7 -43.49 -7.18 -2.60
N HIS A 8 -44.68 -7.62 -3.02
CA HIS A 8 -45.36 -8.80 -2.49
C HIS A 8 -44.89 -10.05 -3.25
N ILE A 9 -44.02 -10.86 -2.65
CA ILE A 9 -43.58 -12.15 -3.23
C ILE A 9 -44.36 -13.27 -2.54
N LYS A 10 -45.20 -13.98 -3.31
CA LYS A 10 -46.03 -15.09 -2.87
C LYS A 10 -45.20 -16.38 -2.84
N THR A 11 -44.83 -16.85 -1.65
CA THR A 11 -44.17 -18.15 -1.48
C THR A 11 -45.20 -19.25 -1.21
N LYS A 12 -45.27 -20.24 -2.11
CA LYS A 12 -45.99 -21.50 -1.87
C LYS A 12 -45.13 -22.38 -0.96
N GLY A 13 -45.78 -23.00 0.03
CA GLY A 13 -45.15 -23.63 1.18
C GLY A 13 -44.35 -24.90 0.91
N PHE A 14 -43.33 -25.10 1.74
CA PHE A 14 -42.78 -26.40 2.11
C PHE A 14 -42.64 -26.44 3.63
N SER A 15 -43.15 -27.53 4.21
CA SER A 15 -43.16 -27.83 5.64
C SER A 15 -41.80 -28.37 6.07
N GLY A 16 -41.23 -27.81 7.14
CA GLY A 16 -39.95 -28.25 7.72
C GLY A 16 -39.48 -27.27 8.80
N ILE A 17 -39.51 -27.72 10.05
CA ILE A 17 -39.42 -26.89 11.26
C ILE A 17 -37.96 -26.57 11.64
N LYS A 18 -37.70 -25.25 11.75
CA LYS A 18 -36.83 -24.50 12.68
C LYS A 18 -35.32 -24.79 12.72
N HIS A 19 -34.57 -23.94 12.01
CA HIS A 19 -33.66 -22.95 12.64
C HIS A 19 -33.45 -21.81 11.63
N PRO A 20 -33.91 -20.57 11.89
CA PRO A 20 -33.48 -19.47 11.05
C PRO A 20 -32.04 -19.14 11.42
N LEU A 21 -31.09 -19.47 10.54
CA LEU A 21 -29.85 -18.73 10.45
C LEU A 21 -30.26 -17.28 10.19
N THR A 22 -30.17 -16.44 11.22
CA THR A 22 -30.33 -14.99 11.07
C THR A 22 -29.21 -14.51 10.16
N LEU A 23 -29.49 -14.43 8.87
CA LEU A 23 -28.64 -13.78 7.89
C LEU A 23 -28.77 -12.27 8.17
N ILE A 24 -27.86 -11.73 8.98
CA ILE A 24 -27.73 -10.28 9.15
C ILE A 24 -27.20 -9.74 7.83
N VAL A 25 -28.11 -9.35 6.94
CA VAL A 25 -27.78 -8.50 5.80
C VAL A 25 -27.54 -7.11 6.38
N SER A 26 -26.28 -6.75 6.60
CA SER A 26 -25.91 -5.37 6.91
C SER A 26 -26.37 -4.47 5.77
N ARG A 27 -27.53 -3.83 5.95
CA ARG A 27 -27.94 -2.64 5.20
C ARG A 27 -27.02 -1.50 5.60
N LEU A 28 -25.83 -1.48 5.01
CA LEU A 28 -24.90 -0.37 4.88
C LEU A 28 -23.67 -1.02 4.24
N GLY A 29 -23.44 -0.76 2.95
CA GLY A 29 -22.25 -1.21 2.23
C GLY A 29 -20.99 -0.49 2.71
N ILE A 30 -20.65 -0.65 3.98
CA ILE A 30 -19.32 -0.35 4.50
C ILE A 30 -18.55 -1.66 4.32
N PRO A 31 -17.60 -1.76 3.37
CA PRO A 31 -16.75 -2.94 3.32
C PRO A 31 -16.10 -3.09 4.69
N LEU A 32 -16.32 -4.25 5.32
CA LEU A 32 -15.53 -4.69 6.47
C LEU A 32 -14.07 -4.45 6.10
N SER A 33 -13.42 -3.51 6.80
CA SER A 33 -12.02 -3.16 6.56
C SER A 33 -11.22 -4.45 6.53
N ARG A 34 -10.77 -4.88 5.34
CA ARG A 34 -9.87 -6.02 5.23
C ARG A 34 -8.65 -5.61 6.03
N LYS A 35 -8.33 -6.37 7.09
CA LYS A 35 -7.15 -6.12 7.89
C LYS A 35 -5.94 -6.10 6.95
N GLN A 36 -5.42 -4.91 6.69
CA GLN A 36 -4.26 -4.73 5.84
C GLN A 36 -3.05 -5.42 6.50
N SER A 37 -2.20 -6.00 5.67
CA SER A 37 -1.03 -6.75 6.08
C SER A 37 0.16 -6.30 5.24
N HIS A 38 1.37 -6.54 5.73
CA HIS A 38 2.57 -6.25 4.93
C HIS A 38 2.51 -6.89 3.53
N PRO A 39 2.19 -8.18 3.36
CA PRO A 39 2.07 -8.78 2.03
C PRO A 39 1.02 -8.10 1.14
N SER A 40 -0.14 -7.69 1.68
CA SER A 40 -1.17 -7.03 0.85
C SER A 40 -0.71 -5.65 0.37
N LEU A 41 0.00 -4.89 1.21
CA LEU A 41 0.57 -3.60 0.82
C LEU A 41 1.70 -3.76 -0.20
N ILE A 42 2.57 -4.77 -0.04
CA ILE A 42 3.64 -5.07 -0.99
C ILE A 42 3.06 -5.45 -2.34
N LYS A 43 2.00 -6.28 -2.35
CA LYS A 43 1.27 -6.60 -3.59
C LYS A 43 0.71 -5.33 -4.25
N GLY A 44 0.07 -4.44 -3.49
CA GLY A 44 -0.42 -3.16 -4.02
C GLY A 44 0.68 -2.29 -4.63
N MET A 45 1.86 -2.26 -3.99
CA MET A 45 3.04 -1.56 -4.51
C MET A 45 3.54 -2.17 -5.83
N ILE A 46 3.62 -3.50 -5.92
CA ILE A 46 3.99 -4.22 -7.14
C ILE A 46 3.01 -3.92 -8.26
N ASP A 47 1.70 -4.06 -8.00
CA ASP A 47 0.65 -3.81 -8.98
C ASP A 47 0.72 -2.35 -9.49
N HIS A 48 0.96 -1.38 -8.59
CA HIS A 48 1.15 0.02 -8.95
C HIS A 48 2.36 0.22 -9.89
N PHE A 49 3.52 -0.31 -9.52
CA PHE A 49 4.74 -0.19 -10.35
C PHE A 49 4.56 -0.83 -11.73
N VAL A 50 4.00 -2.03 -11.80
CA VAL A 50 3.75 -2.72 -13.08
C VAL A 50 2.76 -1.94 -13.94
N SER A 51 1.65 -1.46 -13.36
CA SER A 51 0.67 -0.65 -14.09
C SER A 51 1.25 0.66 -14.63
N GLY A 52 2.25 1.22 -13.95
CA GLY A 52 3.01 2.40 -14.38
C GLY A 52 4.10 2.10 -15.41
N GLY A 53 4.21 0.86 -15.90
CA GLY A 53 5.21 0.44 -16.89
C GLY A 53 6.61 0.21 -16.32
N LEU A 54 6.76 0.10 -15.00
CA LEU A 54 8.02 -0.25 -14.36
C LEU A 54 8.20 -1.77 -14.33
N GLN A 55 9.44 -2.22 -14.45
CA GLN A 55 9.80 -3.62 -14.28
C GLN A 55 10.25 -3.86 -12.84
N VAL A 56 9.49 -4.64 -12.07
CA VAL A 56 9.88 -5.07 -10.72
C VAL A 56 10.99 -6.11 -10.81
N GLN A 57 12.14 -5.84 -10.19
CA GLN A 57 13.28 -6.74 -10.17
C GLN A 57 13.38 -7.55 -8.87
N TYR A 58 13.04 -6.91 -7.74
CA TYR A 58 13.12 -7.51 -6.42
C TYR A 58 11.90 -7.14 -5.59
N ALA A 59 11.39 -8.07 -4.79
CA ALA A 59 10.33 -7.80 -3.84
C ALA A 59 10.36 -8.77 -2.64
N ASN A 60 9.97 -8.28 -1.47
CA ASN A 60 9.64 -9.11 -0.31
C ASN A 60 8.26 -9.77 -0.49
N TYR A 61 8.09 -10.49 -1.61
CA TYR A 61 6.85 -11.14 -2.02
C TYR A 61 7.17 -12.44 -2.78
N ASP A 62 6.30 -13.43 -2.66
CA ASP A 62 6.51 -14.74 -3.29
C ASP A 62 6.63 -14.61 -4.81
N GLY A 63 7.59 -15.33 -5.38
CA GLY A 63 7.90 -15.29 -6.82
C GLY A 63 8.92 -14.22 -7.24
N PHE A 64 9.47 -13.46 -6.30
CA PHE A 64 10.54 -12.49 -6.55
C PHE A 64 11.80 -12.78 -5.74
N ASP A 65 12.95 -12.38 -6.29
CA ASP A 65 14.18 -12.30 -5.51
C ASP A 65 14.06 -11.23 -4.42
N LYS A 66 14.67 -11.50 -3.27
CA LYS A 66 14.60 -10.57 -2.13
C LYS A 66 15.41 -9.30 -2.41
N PRO A 67 14.92 -8.11 -2.01
CA PRO A 67 15.67 -6.88 -2.12
C PRO A 67 16.96 -6.93 -1.30
N PHE A 68 18.05 -6.45 -1.89
CA PHE A 68 19.31 -6.27 -1.18
C PHE A 68 19.29 -5.01 -0.32
N VAL A 69 20.15 -4.99 0.69
CA VAL A 69 20.33 -3.83 1.57
C VAL A 69 20.92 -2.66 0.77
N ILE A 70 20.27 -1.51 0.85
CA ILE A 70 20.78 -0.25 0.31
C ILE A 70 21.13 0.65 1.48
N THR A 71 22.41 1.03 1.58
CA THR A 71 23.01 1.63 2.79
C THR A 71 22.95 0.66 3.97
N ARG A 72 22.02 0.86 4.91
CA ARG A 72 21.80 0.00 6.10
C ARG A 72 20.38 -0.59 6.17
N HIS A 73 19.54 -0.33 5.16
CA HIS A 73 18.15 -0.77 5.13
C HIS A 73 17.79 -1.44 3.81
N ALA A 74 16.93 -2.46 3.84
CA ALA A 74 16.37 -3.06 2.64
C ALA A 74 14.99 -2.45 2.32
N PRO A 75 14.74 -1.99 1.09
CA PRO A 75 13.38 -1.67 0.64
C PRO A 75 12.55 -2.95 0.55
N ASP A 76 11.24 -2.82 0.39
CA ASP A 76 10.35 -3.97 0.19
C ASP A 76 10.16 -4.30 -1.29
N VAL A 77 10.32 -3.32 -2.18
CA VAL A 77 10.24 -3.49 -3.63
C VAL A 77 11.32 -2.64 -4.31
N ILE A 78 11.99 -3.20 -5.31
CA ILE A 78 12.90 -2.47 -6.21
C ILE A 78 12.41 -2.69 -7.64
N ALA A 79 12.13 -1.60 -8.34
CA ALA A 79 11.76 -1.61 -9.75
C ALA A 79 12.70 -0.73 -10.58
N VAL A 80 12.66 -0.91 -11.89
CA VAL A 80 13.41 -0.10 -12.85
C VAL A 80 12.47 0.40 -13.95
N ASN A 81 12.68 1.63 -14.39
CA ASN A 81 12.12 2.10 -15.64
C ASN A 81 13.04 1.62 -16.78
N PRO A 82 12.58 0.75 -17.69
CA PRO A 82 13.46 0.14 -18.69
C PRO A 82 14.00 1.15 -19.72
N GLN A 83 13.30 2.26 -19.96
CA GLN A 83 13.66 3.27 -20.95
C GLN A 83 14.89 4.09 -20.50
N ASN A 84 14.87 4.59 -19.26
CA ASN A 84 15.93 5.45 -18.72
C ASN A 84 16.83 4.77 -17.67
N GLN A 85 16.56 3.50 -17.34
CA GLN A 85 17.28 2.71 -16.35
C GLN A 85 17.28 3.35 -14.94
N LEU A 86 16.29 4.20 -14.64
CA LEU A 86 16.10 4.79 -13.32
C LEU A 86 15.52 3.75 -12.38
N LYS A 87 16.15 3.58 -11.21
CA LYS A 87 15.64 2.71 -10.14
C LYS A 87 14.56 3.42 -9.33
N TYR A 88 13.59 2.63 -8.87
CA TYR A 88 12.49 3.02 -8.00
C TYR A 88 12.51 2.09 -6.79
N ILE A 89 12.30 2.65 -5.60
CA ILE A 89 12.25 1.86 -4.36
C ILE A 89 10.91 2.06 -3.65
N GLY A 90 10.35 0.96 -3.16
CA GLY A 90 9.11 0.94 -2.39
C GLY A 90 9.37 0.44 -0.97
N LYS A 91 8.81 1.11 0.03
CA LYS A 91 8.75 0.64 1.41
C LYS A 91 7.31 0.68 1.88
N VAL A 92 6.82 -0.37 2.54
CA VAL A 92 5.48 -0.40 3.10
C VAL A 92 5.50 -0.31 4.61
N LYS A 93 4.47 0.29 5.18
CA LYS A 93 4.27 0.38 6.63
C LYS A 93 2.80 0.31 7.00
N LEU A 94 2.49 -0.45 8.04
CA LEU A 94 1.19 -0.38 8.72
C LEU A 94 1.11 0.92 9.53
N CYS A 95 -0.11 1.35 9.82
CA CYS A 95 -0.33 2.61 10.54
C CYS A 95 0.34 2.64 11.93
N SER A 96 0.46 1.49 12.59
CA SER A 96 1.12 1.35 13.89
C SER A 96 2.63 1.61 13.84
N GLU A 97 3.27 1.43 12.67
CA GLU A 97 4.72 1.52 12.53
C GLU A 97 5.19 2.92 12.11
N LEU A 98 4.27 3.80 11.70
CA LEU A 98 4.61 5.13 11.18
C LEU A 98 5.26 6.04 12.23
N GLY A 99 4.97 5.78 13.52
CA GLY A 99 5.56 6.51 14.64
C GLY A 99 6.89 5.95 15.14
N GLU A 100 7.39 4.85 14.57
CA GLU A 100 8.62 4.23 15.03
C GLU A 100 9.86 5.00 14.57
N GLN A 101 10.84 5.11 15.47
CA GLN A 101 12.16 5.65 15.15
C GLN A 101 12.84 4.87 14.01
N SER A 102 12.64 3.56 13.97
CA SER A 102 13.14 2.68 12.90
C SER A 102 12.59 3.08 11.52
N THR A 103 11.31 3.47 11.45
CA THR A 103 10.63 3.90 10.23
C THR A 103 11.15 5.26 9.79
N LYS A 104 11.36 6.19 10.74
CA LYS A 104 11.97 7.51 10.47
C LYS A 104 13.35 7.37 9.84
N GLU A 105 14.20 6.52 10.38
CA GLU A 105 15.55 6.28 9.88
C GLU A 105 15.54 5.72 8.45
N GLN A 106 14.72 4.70 8.22
CA GLN A 106 14.54 4.12 6.88
C GLN A 106 14.09 5.16 5.86
N PHE A 107 13.07 5.97 6.19
CA PHE A 107 12.55 6.98 5.28
C PHE A 107 13.55 8.09 5.00
N THR A 108 14.29 8.52 6.03
CA THR A 108 15.32 9.54 5.90
C THR A 108 16.43 9.07 4.95
N ASP A 109 16.90 7.83 5.12
CA ASP A 109 18.00 7.29 4.33
C ASP A 109 17.60 7.07 2.87
N PHE A 110 16.44 6.46 2.63
CA PHE A 110 15.92 6.24 1.29
C PHE A 110 15.65 7.55 0.54
N SER A 111 15.15 8.59 1.24
CA SER A 111 14.84 9.89 0.61
C SER A 111 16.07 10.60 0.02
N LYS A 112 17.27 10.34 0.56
CA LYS A 112 18.53 10.98 0.16
C LYS A 112 19.25 10.26 -0.96
N MET A 113 18.73 9.12 -1.42
CA MET A 113 19.43 8.27 -2.37
C MET A 113 19.51 8.88 -3.77
N LEU A 114 20.70 8.73 -4.36
CA LEU A 114 21.00 9.07 -5.74
C LEU A 114 21.39 7.81 -6.52
N MET A 115 21.07 7.78 -7.81
CA MET A 115 21.59 6.79 -8.75
C MET A 115 23.11 6.91 -8.83
N ARG A 116 23.81 5.83 -8.49
CA ARG A 116 25.28 5.80 -8.46
C ARG A 116 25.94 5.59 -9.84
N GLY A 117 25.17 5.16 -10.85
CA GLY A 117 25.69 4.87 -12.18
C GLY A 117 24.58 4.58 -13.19
N GLY A 118 24.97 4.36 -14.44
CA GLY A 118 24.06 4.14 -15.57
C GLY A 118 23.48 5.44 -16.13
N LYS A 119 22.52 5.33 -17.05
CA LYS A 119 21.93 6.46 -17.79
C LYS A 119 21.31 7.54 -16.91
N SER A 120 20.89 7.16 -15.70
CA SER A 120 20.24 8.06 -14.72
C SER A 120 21.18 8.47 -13.58
N GLN A 121 22.50 8.35 -13.74
CA GLN A 121 23.47 8.70 -12.70
C GLN A 121 23.28 10.13 -12.19
N GLY A 122 23.38 10.32 -10.87
CA GLY A 122 23.19 11.61 -10.20
C GLY A 122 21.74 12.00 -9.95
N LEU A 123 20.76 11.34 -10.61
CA LEU A 123 19.35 11.58 -10.33
C LEU A 123 18.94 11.00 -8.98
N LYS A 124 18.02 11.70 -8.30
CA LYS A 124 17.37 11.19 -7.09
C LYS A 124 16.55 9.95 -7.44
N ILE A 125 16.66 8.92 -6.61
CA ILE A 125 15.86 7.71 -6.74
C ILE A 125 14.44 8.03 -6.24
N PRO A 126 13.39 7.81 -7.05
CA PRO A 126 12.01 7.91 -6.58
C PRO A 126 11.75 6.89 -5.47
N PHE A 127 11.21 7.39 -4.36
CA PHE A 127 10.92 6.61 -3.17
C PHE A 127 9.42 6.62 -2.89
N PHE A 128 8.82 5.43 -2.88
CA PHE A 128 7.40 5.23 -2.64
C PHE A 128 7.17 4.63 -1.25
N ILE A 129 6.28 5.25 -0.48
CA ILE A 129 5.78 4.70 0.78
C ILE A 129 4.37 4.17 0.56
N GLY A 130 4.16 2.88 0.82
CA GLY A 130 2.84 2.24 0.79
C GLY A 130 2.27 2.11 2.20
N VAL A 131 1.06 2.59 2.41
CA VAL A 131 0.35 2.49 3.70
C VAL A 131 -1.09 2.04 3.49
N PRO A 132 -1.75 1.51 4.54
CA PRO A 132 -3.20 1.35 4.52
C PRO A 132 -3.90 2.68 4.23
N GLN A 133 -4.98 2.63 3.45
CA GLN A 133 -5.76 3.81 3.06
C GLN A 133 -6.18 4.68 4.27
N GLU A 134 -6.49 4.08 5.42
CA GLU A 134 -6.91 4.81 6.62
C GLU A 134 -5.84 5.73 7.24
N CYS A 135 -4.55 5.50 6.96
CA CYS A 135 -3.47 6.36 7.43
C CYS A 135 -2.76 7.15 6.33
N HIS A 136 -3.18 7.02 5.07
CA HIS A 136 -2.67 7.82 3.96
C HIS A 136 -2.78 9.32 4.22
N SER A 137 -3.93 9.78 4.74
CA SER A 137 -4.16 11.20 5.06
C SER A 137 -3.33 11.71 6.25
N LYS A 138 -2.92 10.82 7.16
CA LYS A 138 -2.19 11.16 8.40
C LYS A 138 -0.67 11.13 8.24
N ILE A 139 -0.17 10.56 7.16
CA ILE A 139 1.27 10.35 7.00
C ILE A 139 2.06 11.66 6.96
N ARG A 140 1.51 12.71 6.31
CA ARG A 140 2.20 14.01 6.23
C ARG A 140 2.31 14.69 7.59
N GLN A 141 1.24 14.62 8.39
CA GLN A 141 1.27 15.13 9.77
C GLN A 141 2.30 14.36 10.60
N THR A 142 2.33 13.04 10.44
CA THR A 142 3.31 12.18 11.11
C THR A 142 4.74 12.59 10.73
N TYR A 143 5.04 12.75 9.44
CA TYR A 143 6.36 13.16 8.96
C TYR A 143 6.80 14.53 9.48
N SER A 144 5.87 15.49 9.55
CA SER A 144 6.13 16.82 10.10
C SER A 144 6.55 16.74 11.57
N ASN A 145 5.89 15.91 12.36
CA ASN A 145 6.22 15.73 13.78
C ASN A 145 7.58 15.05 13.97
N PHE A 146 8.04 14.28 12.99
CA PHE A 146 9.28 13.52 13.04
C PHE A 146 10.46 14.20 12.33
N ASP A 147 10.32 15.44 11.85
CA ASP A 147 11.36 16.16 11.12
C ASP A 147 11.90 15.38 9.91
N ILE A 148 11.03 14.59 9.27
CA ILE A 148 11.36 13.95 8.01
C ILE A 148 11.14 14.99 6.93
N ALA A 149 12.22 15.59 6.43
CA ALA A 149 12.16 16.55 5.34
C ALA A 149 11.46 15.93 4.13
N TRP A 150 10.29 16.46 3.79
CA TRP A 150 9.57 16.04 2.59
C TRP A 150 10.38 16.44 1.35
N ARG A 151 10.75 15.47 0.54
CA ARG A 151 11.50 15.70 -0.70
C ARG A 151 10.61 15.43 -1.90
N GLU A 152 10.90 16.12 -2.99
CA GLU A 152 10.17 15.99 -4.27
C GLU A 152 10.16 14.57 -4.85
N ASN A 153 11.13 13.73 -4.48
CA ASN A 153 11.21 12.33 -4.94
C ASN A 153 10.42 11.35 -4.07
N ILE A 154 9.68 11.82 -3.06
CA ILE A 154 8.87 10.98 -2.17
C ILE A 154 7.41 10.96 -2.65
N GLN A 155 6.84 9.77 -2.79
CA GLN A 155 5.42 9.56 -3.11
C GLN A 155 4.78 8.63 -2.09
N VAL A 156 3.53 8.88 -1.74
CA VAL A 156 2.78 8.03 -0.79
C VAL A 156 1.56 7.46 -1.48
N LEU A 157 1.43 6.14 -1.40
CA LEU A 157 0.32 5.37 -1.92
C LEU A 157 -0.52 4.82 -0.77
N GLY A 158 -1.85 4.92 -0.91
CA GLY A 158 -2.82 4.28 -0.03
C GLY A 158 -3.44 3.09 -0.74
N PHE A 159 -3.56 1.96 -0.04
CA PHE A 159 -4.13 0.70 -0.56
C PHE A 159 -5.23 0.14 0.35
#